data_AF-Q6VVE1-F1
#
_entry.id   AF-Q6VVE1-F1
#
_cell.length_a   1.000
_cell.length_b   1.000
_cell.length_c   1.000
_cell.angle_alpha   90.00
_cell.angle_beta   90.00
_cell.angle_gamma   90.00
#
_symmetry.space_group_name_H-M   'P 1'
#
loop_
_entity.id
_entity.type
_entity.pdbx_description
1 polymer ?
#
loop_
_entity_poly.entity_id
_entity_poly.type
_entity_poly.pdbx_seq_one_letter_code
_entity_poly.pdbx_strand_id
1 'polypeptide(L)'
;VNLFGGKFKQCLDGEGKKVNASLVSNKTECDAKAHLNYTWHNPLVNFDNVPLGYLALFQVATFKGWTDIMDNAIDSKPEEDQQPEREARSGMYLYFVFFIVFGSFFTLNLFIGVIIENFNMQKKKAGGSLEMLMTDDQKKYYNAMKKLGSKQPQKPIPKPKMKLQLLFFQLTTSQKFDIFIMIVILLNMMTMAIEHYDQPEEFDDALHWINQIFVLIFSCECVMKLLGLRHYYFKQPWNIFDFVVVISSVLTSALSEHLKNFPISPTLLRVVRVFRVGRILRLVKSAKGIRTLLFSLAV
;
A
#
# COMPACT_ATOMS: atom_id res chain seq x y z
N VAL A 1 -15.62 -14.51 -31.61
CA VAL A 1 -16.78 -15.16 -32.24
C VAL A 1 -16.34 -16.35 -33.08
N ASN A 2 -15.69 -16.17 -34.23
CA ASN A 2 -15.31 -17.31 -35.10
C ASN A 2 -14.51 -18.45 -34.41
N LEU A 3 -13.61 -18.12 -33.48
CA LEU A 3 -12.76 -19.12 -32.79
C LEU A 3 -13.49 -19.88 -31.66
N PHE A 4 -14.46 -19.24 -31.00
CA PHE A 4 -14.97 -19.62 -29.67
C PHE A 4 -16.49 -19.62 -29.53
N GLY A 5 -17.23 -19.07 -30.49
CA GLY A 5 -18.69 -18.99 -30.42
C GLY A 5 -19.31 -20.37 -30.31
N GLY A 6 -20.20 -20.56 -29.33
CA GLY A 6 -20.87 -21.82 -29.04
C GLY A 6 -20.03 -22.88 -28.31
N LYS A 7 -18.71 -22.65 -28.13
CA LYS A 7 -17.76 -23.69 -27.67
C LYS A 7 -17.44 -23.66 -26.17
N PHE A 8 -17.94 -22.67 -25.44
CA PHE A 8 -17.69 -22.51 -24.00
C PHE A 8 -18.66 -23.30 -23.11
N LYS A 9 -19.67 -23.93 -23.72
CA LYS A 9 -20.67 -24.69 -22.97
C LYS A 9 -20.05 -25.94 -22.36
N GLN A 10 -20.50 -26.31 -21.18
CA GLN A 10 -19.98 -27.44 -20.43
C GLN A 10 -21.06 -28.11 -19.60
N CYS A 11 -20.95 -29.43 -19.42
CA CYS A 11 -21.78 -30.20 -18.51
C CYS A 11 -21.29 -30.03 -17.07
N LEU A 12 -22.19 -29.60 -16.19
CA LEU A 12 -21.99 -29.50 -14.75
C LEU A 12 -22.77 -30.61 -14.04
N ASP A 13 -22.20 -31.15 -12.96
CA ASP A 13 -22.90 -32.07 -12.06
C ASP A 13 -23.87 -31.32 -11.11
N GLY A 14 -24.58 -32.06 -10.26
CA GLY A 14 -25.52 -31.49 -9.29
C GLY A 14 -24.88 -30.60 -8.21
N GLU A 15 -23.54 -30.60 -8.09
CA GLU A 15 -22.78 -29.70 -7.20
C GLU A 15 -22.25 -28.46 -7.95
N GLY A 16 -22.48 -28.36 -9.26
CA GLY A 16 -22.00 -27.27 -10.10
C GLY A 16 -20.54 -27.43 -10.56
N LYS A 17 -19.94 -28.62 -10.46
CA LYS A 17 -18.57 -28.89 -10.91
C LYS A 17 -18.55 -29.43 -12.34
N LYS A 18 -17.50 -29.06 -13.09
CA LYS A 18 -17.27 -29.52 -14.47
C LYS A 18 -17.03 -31.03 -14.50
N VAL A 19 -17.85 -31.74 -15.28
CA VAL A 19 -17.72 -33.20 -15.47
C VAL A 19 -16.57 -33.51 -16.43
N ASN A 20 -15.81 -34.58 -16.17
CA ASN A 20 -14.72 -35.02 -17.06
C ASN A 20 -15.24 -35.48 -18.42
N ALA A 21 -14.51 -35.13 -19.49
CA ALA A 21 -14.85 -35.48 -20.87
C ALA A 21 -14.91 -36.99 -21.14
N SER A 22 -14.25 -37.83 -20.32
CA SER A 22 -14.33 -39.29 -20.43
C SER A 22 -15.66 -39.87 -19.94
N LEU A 23 -16.40 -39.14 -19.10
CA LEU A 23 -17.70 -39.59 -18.56
C LEU A 23 -18.88 -39.05 -19.40
N VAL A 24 -18.71 -37.85 -19.98
CA VAL A 24 -19.69 -37.18 -20.83
C VAL A 24 -18.92 -36.51 -21.96
N SER A 25 -19.10 -37.00 -23.17
CA SER A 25 -18.33 -36.56 -24.35
C SER A 25 -18.98 -35.39 -25.08
N ASN A 26 -20.31 -35.32 -25.05
CA ASN A 26 -21.10 -34.33 -25.78
C ASN A 26 -22.35 -33.91 -25.01
N LYS A 27 -23.03 -32.89 -25.53
CA LYS A 27 -24.29 -32.38 -24.97
C LYS A 27 -25.37 -33.46 -24.86
N THR A 28 -25.54 -34.30 -25.88
CA THR A 28 -26.59 -35.35 -25.87
C THR A 28 -26.39 -36.35 -24.72
N GLU A 29 -25.15 -36.68 -24.37
CA GLU A 29 -24.84 -37.53 -23.22
C GLU A 29 -25.06 -36.81 -21.88
N CYS A 30 -24.83 -35.50 -21.83
CA CYS A 30 -25.17 -34.68 -20.65
C CYS A 30 -26.70 -34.65 -20.43
N ASP A 31 -27.46 -34.38 -21.51
CA ASP A 31 -28.92 -34.31 -21.48
C ASP A 31 -29.54 -35.68 -21.13
N ALA A 32 -28.95 -36.80 -21.59
CA ALA A 32 -29.37 -38.15 -21.19
C ALA A 32 -29.20 -38.41 -19.68
N LYS A 33 -28.24 -37.72 -19.04
CA LYS A 33 -27.96 -37.80 -17.60
C LYS A 33 -28.66 -36.70 -16.79
N ALA A 34 -29.62 -35.98 -17.37
CA ALA A 34 -30.41 -34.96 -16.66
C ALA A 34 -31.11 -35.49 -15.40
N HIS A 35 -31.45 -36.78 -15.36
CA HIS A 35 -32.02 -37.45 -14.18
C HIS A 35 -31.08 -37.50 -12.97
N LEU A 36 -29.77 -37.29 -13.17
CA LEU A 36 -28.74 -37.20 -12.13
C LEU A 36 -28.41 -35.74 -11.76
N ASN A 37 -29.29 -34.78 -12.10
CA ASN A 37 -29.08 -33.34 -11.94
C ASN A 37 -27.90 -32.77 -12.75
N TYR A 38 -27.58 -33.38 -13.89
CA TYR A 38 -26.55 -32.83 -14.78
C TYR A 38 -27.17 -31.73 -15.65
N THR A 39 -26.45 -30.61 -15.82
CA THR A 39 -26.94 -29.46 -16.59
C THR A 39 -25.91 -29.00 -17.62
N TRP A 40 -26.38 -28.76 -18.84
CA TRP A 40 -25.55 -28.16 -19.89
C TRP A 40 -25.53 -26.64 -19.74
N HIS A 41 -24.47 -26.12 -19.14
CA HIS A 41 -24.36 -24.72 -18.74
C HIS A 41 -23.52 -23.91 -19.74
N ASN A 42 -24.00 -22.72 -20.10
CA ASN A 42 -23.24 -21.73 -20.88
C ASN A 42 -22.72 -20.62 -19.95
N PRO A 43 -21.40 -20.38 -19.86
CA PRO A 43 -20.85 -19.25 -19.12
C PRO A 43 -21.48 -17.91 -19.56
N LEU A 44 -21.78 -17.04 -18.60
CA LEU A 44 -22.41 -15.74 -18.84
C LEU A 44 -21.57 -14.82 -19.73
N VAL A 45 -20.24 -14.91 -19.62
CA VAL A 45 -19.28 -14.15 -20.42
C VAL A 45 -18.61 -15.12 -21.38
N ASN A 46 -18.90 -14.95 -22.66
CA ASN A 46 -18.45 -15.86 -23.72
C ASN A 46 -18.26 -15.10 -25.04
N PHE A 47 -18.01 -15.83 -26.13
CA PHE A 47 -17.79 -15.27 -27.46
C PHE A 47 -18.90 -15.62 -28.46
N ASP A 48 -20.11 -15.94 -27.98
CA ASP A 48 -21.25 -16.34 -28.82
C ASP A 48 -21.70 -15.20 -29.74
N ASN A 49 -21.73 -13.98 -29.19
CA ASN A 49 -22.12 -12.77 -29.91
C ASN A 49 -21.02 -11.71 -29.83
N VAL A 50 -20.98 -10.78 -30.79
CA VAL A 50 -20.01 -9.68 -30.81
C VAL A 50 -20.04 -8.84 -29.52
N PRO A 51 -21.21 -8.41 -28.98
CA PRO A 51 -21.24 -7.63 -27.73
C PRO A 51 -20.73 -8.41 -26.51
N LEU A 52 -21.05 -9.70 -26.40
CA LEU A 52 -20.52 -10.57 -25.33
C LEU A 52 -19.02 -10.78 -25.49
N GLY A 53 -18.54 -10.91 -26.73
CA GLY A 53 -17.12 -10.94 -27.04
C GLY A 53 -16.40 -9.64 -26.64
N TYR A 54 -17.01 -8.48 -26.84
CA TYR A 54 -16.47 -7.20 -26.33
C TYR A 54 -16.39 -7.19 -24.81
N LEU A 55 -17.44 -7.66 -24.11
CA LEU A 55 -17.43 -7.78 -22.66
C LEU A 55 -16.33 -8.74 -22.17
N ALA A 56 -16.15 -9.89 -22.83
CA ALA A 56 -15.10 -10.85 -22.53
C ALA A 56 -13.70 -10.25 -22.73
N LEU A 57 -13.48 -9.58 -23.87
CA LEU A 57 -12.24 -8.87 -24.16
C LEU A 57 -11.96 -7.72 -23.20
N PHE A 58 -13.00 -7.04 -22.71
CA PHE A 58 -12.86 -6.01 -21.67
C PHE A 58 -12.39 -6.60 -20.33
N GLN A 59 -12.93 -7.76 -19.91
CA GLN A 59 -12.47 -8.49 -18.73
C GLN A 59 -11.01 -8.95 -18.87
N VAL A 60 -10.64 -9.44 -20.06
CA VAL A 60 -9.25 -9.78 -20.39
C VAL A 60 -8.34 -8.55 -20.33
N ALA A 61 -8.75 -7.42 -20.91
CA ALA A 61 -7.96 -6.19 -20.94
C ALA A 61 -7.74 -5.58 -19.55
N THR A 62 -8.66 -5.81 -18.61
CA THR A 62 -8.57 -5.33 -17.22
C THR A 62 -7.94 -6.35 -16.27
N PHE A 63 -7.58 -7.54 -16.75
CA PHE A 63 -7.06 -8.66 -15.97
C PHE A 63 -7.97 -9.10 -14.81
N LYS A 64 -9.30 -8.97 -14.95
CA LYS A 64 -10.28 -9.40 -13.94
C LYS A 64 -11.25 -10.41 -14.55
N GLY A 65 -11.34 -11.61 -13.97
CA GLY A 65 -12.18 -12.70 -14.50
C GLY A 65 -11.66 -13.32 -15.81
N TRP A 66 -10.45 -12.94 -16.23
CA TRP A 66 -9.86 -13.36 -17.50
C TRP A 66 -9.40 -14.82 -17.50
N THR A 67 -9.07 -15.38 -16.35
CA THR A 67 -8.64 -16.78 -16.20
C THR A 67 -9.74 -17.74 -16.63
N ASP A 68 -10.98 -17.50 -16.17
CA ASP A 68 -12.11 -18.38 -16.50
C ASP A 68 -12.44 -18.34 -18.00
N ILE A 69 -12.33 -17.16 -18.63
CA ILE A 69 -12.51 -17.00 -20.08
C ILE A 69 -11.41 -17.74 -20.85
N MET A 70 -10.17 -17.61 -20.38
CA MET A 70 -9.00 -18.24 -20.99
C MET A 70 -9.08 -19.76 -20.86
N ASP A 71 -9.37 -20.29 -19.68
CA ASP A 71 -9.50 -21.72 -19.41
C ASP A 71 -10.60 -22.34 -20.27
N ASN A 72 -11.78 -21.70 -20.38
CA ASN A 72 -12.84 -22.13 -21.28
C ASN A 72 -12.42 -22.09 -22.77
N ALA A 73 -11.58 -21.13 -23.17
CA ALA A 73 -11.06 -21.03 -24.53
C ALA A 73 -10.01 -22.09 -24.89
N ILE A 74 -9.19 -22.49 -23.91
CA ILE A 74 -8.16 -23.51 -24.07
C ILE A 74 -8.74 -24.91 -24.01
N ASP A 75 -9.68 -25.14 -23.09
CA ASP A 75 -10.29 -26.46 -22.89
C ASP A 75 -11.35 -26.78 -23.95
N SER A 76 -11.84 -25.78 -24.69
CA SER A 76 -12.86 -25.99 -25.71
C SER A 76 -12.34 -26.78 -26.91
N LYS A 77 -13.22 -27.58 -27.52
CA LYS A 77 -12.92 -28.38 -28.72
C LYS A 77 -13.27 -27.62 -30.01
N PRO A 78 -12.82 -28.09 -31.20
CA PRO A 78 -13.09 -27.41 -32.47
C PRO A 78 -14.57 -27.35 -32.84
N GLU A 79 -15.33 -28.39 -32.51
CA GLU A 79 -16.77 -28.50 -32.79
C GLU A 79 -17.62 -27.95 -31.65
N GLU A 80 -18.85 -27.52 -31.98
CA GLU A 80 -19.83 -27.08 -30.99
C GLU A 80 -20.44 -28.27 -30.23
N ASP A 81 -20.99 -28.01 -29.04
CA ASP A 81 -21.72 -28.98 -28.20
C ASP A 81 -20.90 -30.23 -27.78
N GLN A 82 -19.57 -30.17 -27.87
CA GLN A 82 -18.66 -31.16 -27.28
C GLN A 82 -18.21 -30.73 -25.87
N GLN A 83 -18.03 -31.70 -24.97
CA GLN A 83 -17.55 -31.41 -23.62
C GLN A 83 -16.08 -30.92 -23.68
N PRO A 84 -15.75 -29.79 -23.04
CA PRO A 84 -14.39 -29.30 -22.98
C PRO A 84 -13.48 -30.29 -22.25
N GLU A 85 -12.25 -30.41 -22.75
CA GLU A 85 -11.23 -31.28 -22.22
C GLU A 85 -10.00 -30.44 -21.88
N ARG A 86 -9.38 -30.73 -20.75
CA ARG A 86 -8.27 -29.93 -20.24
C ARG A 86 -7.17 -29.80 -21.29
N GLU A 87 -6.80 -28.56 -21.61
CA GLU A 87 -5.72 -28.24 -22.54
C GLU A 87 -5.88 -28.77 -23.98
N ALA A 88 -7.12 -29.06 -24.42
CA ALA A 88 -7.41 -29.57 -25.76
C ALA A 88 -6.91 -28.66 -26.90
N ARG A 89 -6.93 -27.34 -26.70
CA ARG A 89 -6.44 -26.32 -27.65
C ARG A 89 -5.47 -25.35 -26.99
N SER A 90 -4.35 -25.87 -26.49
CA SER A 90 -3.28 -25.07 -25.88
C SER A 90 -2.77 -23.91 -26.76
N GLY A 91 -2.83 -24.01 -28.09
CA GLY A 91 -2.48 -22.91 -28.99
C GLY A 91 -3.28 -21.61 -28.80
N MET A 92 -4.46 -21.67 -28.15
CA MET A 92 -5.32 -20.51 -27.91
C MET A 92 -4.75 -19.53 -26.87
N TYR A 93 -3.76 -19.93 -26.06
CA TYR A 93 -3.00 -18.98 -25.23
C TYR A 93 -2.45 -17.81 -26.05
N LEU A 94 -1.96 -18.08 -27.26
CA LEU A 94 -1.36 -17.07 -28.13
C LEU A 94 -2.36 -15.99 -28.55
N TYR A 95 -3.65 -16.33 -28.69
CA TYR A 95 -4.69 -15.35 -28.99
C TYR A 95 -4.79 -14.28 -27.89
N PHE A 96 -4.85 -14.71 -26.63
CA PHE A 96 -4.94 -13.79 -25.49
C PHE A 96 -3.65 -13.01 -25.27
N VAL A 97 -2.48 -13.64 -25.42
CA VAL A 97 -1.19 -12.94 -25.37
C VAL A 97 -1.12 -11.86 -26.43
N PHE A 98 -1.47 -12.17 -27.67
CA PHE A 98 -1.50 -11.19 -28.76
C PHE A 98 -2.49 -10.06 -28.46
N PHE A 99 -3.69 -10.37 -27.98
CA PHE A 99 -4.69 -9.36 -27.60
C PHE A 99 -4.22 -8.47 -26.44
N ILE A 100 -3.53 -9.00 -25.44
CA ILE A 100 -3.00 -8.22 -24.32
C ILE A 100 -1.88 -7.28 -24.80
N VAL A 101 -0.93 -7.81 -25.57
CA VAL A 101 0.23 -7.04 -26.08
C VAL A 101 -0.19 -6.00 -27.10
N PHE A 102 -1.03 -6.36 -28.07
CA PHE A 102 -1.40 -5.45 -29.16
C PHE A 102 -2.68 -4.68 -28.89
N GLY A 103 -3.70 -5.33 -28.34
CA GLY A 103 -4.97 -4.69 -28.02
C GLY A 103 -4.83 -3.80 -26.78
N SER A 104 -4.49 -4.36 -25.63
CA SER A 104 -4.57 -3.64 -24.36
C SER A 104 -3.44 -2.63 -24.17
N PHE A 105 -2.19 -3.02 -24.42
CA PHE A 105 -1.05 -2.13 -24.20
C PHE A 105 -1.02 -0.93 -25.17
N PHE A 106 -1.26 -1.13 -26.47
CA PHE A 106 -1.27 -0.01 -27.42
C PHE A 106 -2.47 0.92 -27.22
N THR A 107 -3.66 0.38 -26.98
CA THR A 107 -4.85 1.22 -26.75
C THR A 107 -4.70 2.06 -25.48
N LEU A 108 -4.19 1.48 -24.39
CA LEU A 108 -3.92 2.21 -23.15
C LEU A 108 -2.87 3.30 -23.36
N ASN A 109 -1.77 3.00 -24.04
CA ASN A 109 -0.73 4.00 -24.30
C ASN A 109 -1.21 5.14 -25.20
N LEU A 110 -1.97 4.84 -26.26
CA LEU A 110 -2.57 5.86 -27.13
C LEU A 110 -3.55 6.73 -26.33
N PHE A 111 -4.42 6.12 -25.53
CA PHE A 111 -5.39 6.82 -24.71
C PHE A 111 -4.70 7.75 -23.69
N ILE A 112 -3.70 7.25 -22.96
CA ILE A 112 -2.89 8.08 -22.05
C ILE A 112 -2.20 9.22 -22.81
N GLY A 113 -1.64 8.95 -23.99
CA GLY A 113 -1.00 9.98 -24.83
C GLY A 113 -1.95 11.12 -25.18
N VAL A 114 -3.15 10.79 -25.68
CA VAL A 114 -4.19 11.77 -26.04
C VAL A 114 -4.66 12.56 -24.81
N ILE A 115 -4.86 11.89 -23.66
CA ILE A 115 -5.26 12.56 -22.43
C ILE A 115 -4.19 13.54 -21.96
N ILE A 116 -2.91 13.11 -21.93
CA ILE A 116 -1.81 13.97 -21.49
C ILE A 116 -1.67 15.17 -22.42
N GLU A 117 -1.81 14.98 -23.73
CA GLU A 117 -1.77 16.08 -24.70
C GLU A 117 -2.91 17.07 -24.48
N ASN A 118 -4.15 16.58 -24.30
CA ASN A 118 -5.31 17.42 -24.02
C ASN A 118 -5.13 18.17 -22.69
N PHE A 119 -4.68 17.49 -21.64
CA PHE A 119 -4.41 18.11 -20.35
C PHE A 119 -3.33 19.19 -20.44
N ASN A 120 -2.26 18.95 -21.20
CA ASN A 120 -1.22 19.94 -21.46
C ASN A 120 -1.72 21.14 -22.28
N MET A 121 -2.61 20.91 -23.24
CA MET A 121 -3.25 21.99 -24.01
C MET A 121 -4.13 22.85 -23.11
N GLN A 122 -4.97 22.23 -22.28
CA GLN A 122 -5.81 22.98 -21.35
C GLN A 122 -4.96 23.73 -20.32
N LYS A 123 -3.89 23.10 -19.81
CA LYS A 123 -2.92 23.73 -18.90
C LYS A 123 -2.31 25.01 -19.48
N LYS A 124 -1.95 25.02 -20.77
CA LYS A 124 -1.44 26.23 -21.45
C LYS A 124 -2.50 27.34 -21.51
N LYS A 125 -3.77 26.98 -21.75
CA LYS A 125 -4.89 27.95 -21.76
C LYS A 125 -5.19 28.51 -20.37
N ALA A 126 -5.09 27.68 -19.34
CA ALA A 126 -5.39 28.04 -17.95
C ALA A 126 -4.20 28.64 -17.17
N GLY A 127 -3.06 28.91 -17.81
CA GLY A 127 -1.93 29.61 -17.19
C GLY A 127 -1.01 28.77 -16.28
N GLY A 128 -1.27 27.47 -16.05
CA GLY A 128 -0.41 26.63 -15.19
C GLY A 128 -0.99 25.24 -14.87
N SER A 129 -0.14 24.30 -14.41
CA SER A 129 -0.54 22.87 -14.25
C SER A 129 -1.49 22.59 -13.09
N LEU A 130 -1.44 23.43 -12.05
CA LEU A 130 -2.15 23.18 -10.80
C LEU A 130 -3.39 24.09 -10.66
N GLU A 131 -3.40 25.22 -11.37
CA GLU A 131 -4.47 26.22 -11.26
C GLU A 131 -5.79 25.79 -11.88
N MET A 132 -5.75 24.78 -12.76
CA MET A 132 -6.94 24.19 -13.37
C MET A 132 -7.78 23.37 -12.39
N LEU A 133 -7.13 22.68 -11.45
CA LEU A 133 -7.77 21.71 -10.57
C LEU A 133 -8.03 22.27 -9.18
N MET A 134 -7.62 23.51 -8.91
CA MET A 134 -7.72 24.16 -7.61
C MET A 134 -8.63 25.36 -7.68
N THR A 135 -9.45 25.52 -6.65
CA THR A 135 -10.20 26.75 -6.37
C THR A 135 -9.23 27.89 -6.03
N ASP A 136 -9.69 29.14 -6.16
CA ASP A 136 -8.84 30.30 -5.90
C ASP A 136 -8.35 30.39 -4.45
N ASP A 137 -9.12 29.89 -3.49
CA ASP A 137 -8.68 29.82 -2.09
C ASP A 137 -7.64 28.72 -1.86
N GLN A 138 -7.76 27.57 -2.53
CA GLN A 138 -6.73 26.53 -2.51
C GLN A 138 -5.42 27.02 -3.14
N LYS A 139 -5.48 27.84 -4.20
CA LYS A 139 -4.27 28.47 -4.80
C LYS A 139 -3.54 29.35 -3.79
N LYS A 140 -4.26 30.15 -2.99
CA LYS A 140 -3.65 30.99 -1.94
C LYS A 140 -2.93 30.13 -0.90
N TYR A 141 -3.57 29.05 -0.44
CA TYR A 141 -2.98 28.12 0.51
C TYR A 141 -1.75 27.41 -0.06
N TYR A 142 -1.83 26.89 -1.28
CA TYR A 142 -0.72 26.27 -1.99
C TYR A 142 0.48 27.22 -2.12
N ASN A 143 0.26 28.49 -2.50
CA ASN A 143 1.31 29.48 -2.61
C ASN A 143 1.98 29.81 -1.26
N ALA A 144 1.21 29.82 -0.17
CA ALA A 144 1.75 29.97 1.18
C ALA A 144 2.59 28.75 1.59
N MET A 145 2.09 27.54 1.33
CA MET A 145 2.76 26.28 1.61
C MET A 145 4.07 26.14 0.81
N LYS A 146 4.06 26.50 -0.47
CA LYS A 146 5.25 26.55 -1.34
C LYS A 146 6.33 27.50 -0.80
N LYS A 147 5.93 28.64 -0.21
CA LYS A 147 6.85 29.58 0.46
C LYS A 147 7.41 29.03 1.78
N LEU A 148 6.69 28.14 2.48
CA LEU A 148 7.22 27.45 3.67
C LEU A 148 8.28 26.40 3.30
N GLY A 149 8.15 25.77 2.12
CA GLY A 149 9.13 24.82 1.61
C GLY A 149 10.43 25.46 1.10
N SER A 150 10.39 26.73 0.70
CA SER A 150 11.60 27.45 0.30
C SER A 150 12.45 27.77 1.54
N LYS A 151 13.72 27.36 1.50
CA LYS A 151 14.62 27.48 2.65
C LYS A 151 14.90 28.95 2.96
N GLN A 152 14.21 29.50 3.96
CA GLN A 152 14.64 30.74 4.58
C GLN A 152 15.70 30.44 5.65
N PRO A 153 16.82 31.18 5.70
CA PRO A 153 17.84 30.97 6.72
C PRO A 153 17.26 31.29 8.10
N GLN A 154 17.27 30.30 8.99
CA GLN A 154 16.86 30.51 10.38
C GLN A 154 18.00 31.17 11.16
N LYS A 155 17.67 32.19 11.98
CA LYS A 155 18.66 32.82 12.87
C LYS A 155 19.26 31.76 13.81
N PRO A 156 20.59 31.77 14.03
CA PRO A 156 21.22 30.82 14.94
C PRO A 156 20.71 31.02 16.37
N ILE A 157 20.55 29.92 17.11
CA ILE A 157 20.07 29.93 18.49
C ILE A 157 21.16 30.56 19.38
N PRO A 158 20.83 31.55 20.24
CA PRO A 158 21.83 32.18 21.11
C PRO A 158 22.38 31.17 22.12
N LYS A 159 23.69 31.24 22.37
CA LYS A 159 24.35 30.37 23.33
C LYS A 159 23.89 30.72 24.77
N PRO A 160 23.59 29.71 25.61
CA PRO A 160 23.18 29.96 26.99
C PRO A 160 24.34 30.45 27.86
N LYS A 161 24.03 31.25 28.89
CA LYS A 161 25.01 31.85 29.81
C LYS A 161 25.46 30.90 30.95
N MET A 162 24.60 29.98 31.36
CA MET A 162 24.88 29.04 32.46
C MET A 162 25.74 27.87 32.00
N LYS A 163 26.77 27.50 32.79
CA LYS A 163 27.74 26.44 32.44
C LYS A 163 27.08 25.07 32.20
N LEU A 164 26.18 24.64 33.09
CA LEU A 164 25.48 23.36 32.95
C LEU A 164 24.57 23.35 31.71
N GLN A 165 23.88 24.45 31.47
CA GLN A 165 23.03 24.60 30.28
C GLN A 165 23.87 24.61 28.99
N LEU A 166 25.05 25.21 29.02
CA LEU A 166 25.99 25.23 27.90
C LEU A 166 26.51 23.83 27.58
N LEU A 167 26.77 23.00 28.58
CA LEU A 167 27.15 21.60 28.38
C LEU A 167 26.07 20.84 27.61
N PHE A 168 24.82 20.88 28.09
CA PHE A 168 23.70 20.22 27.40
C PHE A 168 23.50 20.78 25.99
N PHE A 169 23.56 22.11 25.82
CA PHE A 169 23.45 22.75 24.52
C PHE A 169 24.54 22.31 23.54
N GLN A 170 25.81 22.24 23.98
CA GLN A 170 26.93 21.80 23.15
C GLN A 170 26.80 20.32 22.78
N LEU A 171 26.40 19.47 23.72
CA LEU A 171 26.20 18.05 23.49
C LEU A 171 25.07 17.81 22.47
N THR A 172 23.89 18.40 22.69
CA THR A 172 22.70 18.17 21.85
C THR A 172 22.77 18.84 20.48
N THR A 173 23.65 19.83 20.30
CA THR A 173 23.87 20.49 19.00
C THR A 173 24.99 19.80 18.21
N SER A 174 25.69 18.84 18.80
CA SER A 174 26.78 18.14 18.13
C SER A 174 26.27 17.13 17.10
N GLN A 175 26.86 17.11 15.90
CA GLN A 175 26.50 16.16 14.85
C GLN A 175 26.72 14.70 15.27
N LYS A 176 27.70 14.44 16.15
CA LYS A 176 27.97 13.10 16.69
C LYS A 176 26.79 12.58 17.51
N PHE A 177 26.17 13.46 18.32
CA PHE A 177 24.99 13.12 19.10
C PHE A 177 23.79 12.80 18.20
N ASP A 178 23.56 13.59 17.15
CA ASP A 178 22.48 13.33 16.19
C ASP A 178 22.67 11.98 15.45
N ILE A 179 23.91 11.64 15.05
CA ILE A 179 24.22 10.35 14.44
C ILE A 179 23.99 9.20 15.44
N PHE A 180 24.40 9.36 16.70
CA PHE A 180 24.16 8.37 17.74
C PHE A 180 22.66 8.09 17.92
N ILE A 181 21.83 9.13 18.06
CA ILE A 181 20.37 8.95 18.18
C ILE A 181 19.79 8.28 16.93
N MET A 182 20.29 8.61 15.74
CA MET A 182 19.85 7.96 14.50
C MET A 182 20.14 6.47 14.49
N ILE A 183 21.33 6.04 14.96
CA ILE A 183 21.67 4.62 15.11
C ILE A 183 20.74 3.94 16.11
N VAL A 184 20.45 4.57 17.25
CA VAL A 184 19.53 4.04 18.26
C VAL A 184 18.11 3.85 17.69
N ILE A 185 17.62 4.78 16.86
CA ILE A 185 16.32 4.63 16.17
C ILE A 185 16.33 3.44 15.21
N LEU A 186 17.41 3.24 14.47
CA LEU A 186 17.55 2.09 13.56
C LEU A 186 17.58 0.77 14.31
N LEU A 187 18.34 0.68 15.40
CA LEU A 187 18.36 -0.51 16.25
C LEU A 187 16.98 -0.80 16.84
N ASN A 188 16.27 0.24 17.28
CA ASN A 188 14.93 0.09 17.80
C ASN A 188 13.94 -0.39 16.72
N MET A 189 14.04 0.10 15.49
CA MET A 189 13.27 -0.43 14.36
C MET A 189 13.55 -1.92 14.14
N MET A 190 14.82 -2.34 14.18
CA MET A 190 15.18 -3.75 14.03
C MET A 190 14.54 -4.62 15.12
N THR A 191 14.50 -4.14 16.37
CA THR A 191 13.83 -4.89 17.45
C THR A 191 12.32 -5.05 17.22
N MET A 192 11.66 -4.06 16.62
CA MET A 192 10.25 -4.19 16.21
C MET A 192 10.08 -5.17 15.05
N ALA A 193 11.05 -5.28 14.16
CA ALA A 193 10.99 -6.14 12.98
C ALA A 193 11.23 -7.62 13.28
N ILE A 194 11.88 -7.94 14.40
CA ILE A 194 12.16 -9.32 14.82
C ILE A 194 10.98 -9.94 15.58
N GLU A 195 10.07 -9.14 16.14
CA GLU A 195 8.84 -9.63 16.79
C GLU A 195 8.07 -10.56 15.83
N HIS A 196 7.76 -11.79 16.26
CA HIS A 196 7.03 -12.76 15.45
C HIS A 196 5.87 -13.40 16.21
N TYR A 197 4.94 -14.00 15.46
CA TYR A 197 3.83 -14.75 16.04
C TYR A 197 4.35 -16.00 16.76
N ASP A 198 3.78 -16.31 17.92
CA ASP A 198 4.09 -17.49 18.73
C ASP A 198 5.58 -17.60 19.16
N GLN A 199 6.11 -16.50 19.71
CA GLN A 199 7.48 -16.44 20.23
C GLN A 199 7.59 -16.91 21.69
N PRO A 200 8.72 -17.51 22.10
CA PRO A 200 8.93 -17.92 23.49
C PRO A 200 8.76 -16.75 24.48
N GLU A 201 8.18 -17.01 25.65
CA GLU A 201 7.93 -15.97 26.67
C GLU A 201 9.23 -15.24 27.09
N GLU A 202 10.35 -15.97 27.22
CA GLU A 202 11.67 -15.39 27.51
C GLU A 202 12.11 -14.36 26.46
N PHE A 203 11.76 -14.62 25.19
CA PHE A 203 12.10 -13.73 24.08
C PHE A 203 11.22 -12.47 24.09
N ASP A 204 9.94 -12.60 24.41
CA ASP A 204 9.01 -11.46 24.58
C ASP A 204 9.46 -10.55 25.73
N ASP A 205 9.85 -11.14 26.86
CA ASP A 205 10.38 -10.41 28.03
C ASP A 205 11.70 -9.70 27.72
N ALA A 206 12.62 -10.35 27.01
CA ALA A 206 13.87 -9.73 26.57
C ALA A 206 13.61 -8.53 25.64
N LEU A 207 12.71 -8.68 24.65
CA LEU A 207 12.30 -7.59 23.77
C LEU A 207 11.58 -6.47 24.53
N HIS A 208 10.81 -6.78 25.57
CA HIS A 208 10.19 -5.79 26.43
C HIS A 208 11.23 -4.92 27.13
N TRP A 209 12.22 -5.54 27.80
CA TRP A 209 13.30 -4.83 28.48
C TRP A 209 14.13 -3.97 27.53
N ILE A 210 14.47 -4.50 26.35
CA ILE A 210 15.18 -3.74 25.31
C ILE A 210 14.36 -2.53 24.85
N ASN A 211 13.04 -2.70 24.67
CA ASN A 211 12.14 -1.60 24.33
C ASN A 211 12.09 -0.52 25.42
N GLN A 212 12.10 -0.89 26.70
CA GLN A 212 12.15 0.08 27.80
C GLN A 212 13.46 0.87 27.80
N ILE A 213 14.60 0.22 27.51
CA ILE A 213 15.90 0.91 27.37
C ILE A 213 15.83 1.97 26.26
N PHE A 214 15.21 1.66 25.11
CA PHE A 214 15.05 2.66 24.04
C PHE A 214 14.18 3.84 24.47
N VAL A 215 13.07 3.60 25.17
CA VAL A 215 12.21 4.68 25.71
C VAL A 215 13.00 5.56 26.67
N LEU A 216 13.83 4.97 27.54
CA LEU A 216 14.70 5.71 28.46
C LEU A 216 15.71 6.58 27.70
N ILE A 217 16.41 6.03 26.70
CA ILE A 217 17.38 6.78 25.89
C ILE A 217 16.71 7.98 25.20
N PHE A 218 15.55 7.79 24.57
CA PHE A 218 14.80 8.88 23.91
C PHE A 218 14.25 9.90 24.90
N SER A 219 13.86 9.47 26.10
CA SER A 219 13.43 10.36 27.17
C SER A 219 14.60 11.24 27.64
N CYS A 220 15.77 10.64 27.87
CA CYS A 220 17.00 11.37 28.20
C CYS A 220 17.39 12.37 27.11
N GLU A 221 17.36 11.94 25.83
CA GLU A 221 17.59 12.83 24.68
C GLU A 221 16.66 14.05 24.72
N CYS A 222 15.36 13.81 24.93
CA CYS A 222 14.34 14.85 24.98
C CYS A 222 14.57 15.83 26.13
N VAL A 223 14.86 15.32 27.34
CA VAL A 223 15.16 16.15 28.52
C VAL A 223 16.42 16.97 28.29
N MET A 224 17.50 16.38 27.77
CA MET A 224 18.74 17.11 27.46
C MET A 224 18.48 18.23 26.45
N LYS A 225 17.71 18.00 25.39
CA LYS A 225 17.34 19.02 24.41
C LYS A 225 16.47 20.11 25.02
N LEU A 226 15.54 19.76 25.91
CA LEU A 226 14.67 20.71 26.59
C LEU A 226 15.49 21.64 27.51
N LEU A 227 16.42 21.08 28.29
CA LEU A 227 17.32 21.85 29.17
C LEU A 227 18.28 22.73 28.37
N GLY A 228 18.85 22.22 27.28
CA GLY A 228 19.78 22.97 26.42
C GLY A 228 19.11 24.14 25.68
N LEU A 229 17.99 23.87 24.99
CA LEU A 229 17.35 24.79 24.04
C LEU A 229 16.23 25.65 24.64
N ARG A 230 15.63 25.24 25.78
CA ARG A 230 14.52 25.95 26.47
C ARG A 230 13.38 26.29 25.50
N HIS A 231 12.97 27.56 25.40
CA HIS A 231 11.89 27.99 24.51
C HIS A 231 12.18 27.79 23.01
N TYR A 232 13.45 27.73 22.60
CA TYR A 232 13.80 27.44 21.21
C TYR A 232 13.51 25.99 20.82
N TYR A 233 13.39 25.08 21.80
CA TYR A 233 12.97 23.70 21.56
C TYR A 233 11.60 23.65 20.85
N PHE A 234 10.62 24.39 21.37
CA PHE A 234 9.24 24.42 20.85
C PHE A 234 9.07 25.25 19.58
N LYS A 235 10.11 25.99 19.13
CA LYS A 235 10.05 26.70 17.83
C LYS A 235 10.31 25.78 16.65
N GLN A 236 10.95 24.63 16.87
CA GLN A 236 11.29 23.69 15.82
C GLN A 236 10.25 22.56 15.73
N PRO A 237 9.48 22.41 14.64
CA PRO A 237 8.42 21.42 14.53
C PRO A 237 8.90 19.98 14.76
N TRP A 238 10.11 19.65 14.30
CA TRP A 238 10.70 18.32 14.50
C TRP A 238 10.96 18.00 15.97
N ASN A 239 11.31 18.99 16.79
CA ASN A 239 11.50 18.78 18.22
C ASN A 239 10.16 18.60 18.93
N ILE A 240 9.11 19.32 18.50
CA ILE A 240 7.74 19.11 19.01
C ILE A 240 7.25 17.70 18.66
N PHE A 241 7.48 17.25 17.42
CA PHE A 241 7.17 15.88 17.01
C PHE A 241 7.92 14.86 17.87
N ASP A 242 9.23 15.04 18.05
CA ASP A 242 10.04 14.18 18.92
C ASP A 242 9.46 14.14 20.35
N PHE A 243 9.08 15.29 20.92
CA PHE A 243 8.44 15.40 22.23
C PHE A 243 7.15 14.59 22.34
N VAL A 244 6.22 14.75 21.39
CA VAL A 244 4.94 14.01 21.37
C VAL A 244 5.19 12.50 21.29
N VAL A 245 6.17 12.07 20.49
CA VAL A 245 6.55 10.65 20.40
C VAL A 245 7.12 10.12 21.72
N VAL A 246 7.94 10.90 22.45
CA VAL A 246 8.44 10.48 23.77
C VAL A 246 7.28 10.36 24.76
N ILE A 247 6.42 11.38 24.86
CA ILE A 247 5.30 11.40 25.80
C ILE A 247 4.33 10.24 25.52
N SER A 248 3.98 10.00 24.26
CA SER A 248 3.12 8.87 23.90
C SER A 248 3.78 7.52 24.20
N SER A 249 5.10 7.39 24.05
CA SER A 249 5.84 6.17 24.40
C SER A 249 5.86 5.92 25.91
N VAL A 250 6.12 6.95 26.72
CA VAL A 250 6.09 6.86 28.18
C VAL A 250 4.69 6.53 28.68
N LEU A 251 3.66 7.21 28.15
CA LEU A 251 2.27 6.94 28.48
C LEU A 251 1.89 5.50 28.14
N THR A 252 2.31 5.01 26.98
CA THR A 252 2.06 3.62 26.53
C THR A 252 2.71 2.60 27.47
N SER A 253 3.98 2.81 27.84
CA SER A 253 4.68 1.93 28.80
C SER A 253 4.00 1.94 30.18
N ALA A 254 3.68 3.12 30.72
CA ALA A 254 3.01 3.24 32.02
C ALA A 254 1.60 2.64 32.01
N LEU A 255 0.87 2.83 30.90
CA LEU A 255 -0.45 2.22 30.70
C LEU A 255 -0.32 0.70 30.79
N SER A 256 0.61 0.08 30.05
CA SER A 256 0.76 -1.40 30.04
C SER A 256 0.94 -2.04 31.43
N GLU A 257 1.53 -1.32 32.38
CA GLU A 257 1.72 -1.78 33.76
C GLU A 257 0.43 -1.61 34.59
N HIS A 258 -0.26 -0.48 34.46
CA HIS A 258 -1.54 -0.23 35.14
C HIS A 258 -2.71 -1.04 34.58
N LEU A 259 -2.71 -1.39 33.29
CA LEU A 259 -3.81 -2.13 32.66
C LEU A 259 -3.87 -3.60 33.06
N LYS A 260 -2.83 -4.18 33.66
CA LYS A 260 -2.90 -5.55 34.21
C LYS A 260 -3.98 -5.68 35.30
N ASN A 261 -4.37 -4.58 35.92
CA ASN A 261 -5.35 -4.55 37.01
C ASN A 261 -6.79 -4.19 36.55
N PHE A 262 -7.01 -3.88 35.28
CA PHE A 262 -8.33 -3.50 34.75
C PHE A 262 -8.75 -4.40 33.56
N PRO A 263 -9.99 -4.91 33.52
CA PRO A 263 -10.47 -5.72 32.40
C PRO A 263 -10.73 -4.83 31.17
N ILE A 264 -9.71 -4.64 30.33
CA ILE A 264 -9.76 -3.82 29.13
C ILE A 264 -9.80 -4.69 27.88
N SER A 265 -10.54 -4.22 26.86
CA SER A 265 -10.62 -4.90 25.56
C SER A 265 -9.23 -5.11 24.92
N PRO A 266 -8.91 -6.31 24.42
CA PRO A 266 -7.65 -6.58 23.71
C PRO A 266 -7.40 -5.66 22.51
N THR A 267 -8.45 -5.10 21.92
CA THR A 267 -8.38 -4.16 20.80
C THR A 267 -7.69 -2.85 21.19
N LEU A 268 -7.95 -2.32 22.39
CA LEU A 268 -7.31 -1.08 22.85
C LEU A 268 -5.80 -1.26 23.02
N LEU A 269 -5.38 -2.42 23.54
CA LEU A 269 -3.97 -2.78 23.67
C LEU A 269 -3.25 -2.81 22.32
N ARG A 270 -3.92 -3.29 21.27
CA ARG A 270 -3.37 -3.27 19.90
C ARG A 270 -3.18 -1.85 19.39
N VAL A 271 -4.14 -0.95 19.59
CA VAL A 271 -4.04 0.46 19.17
C VAL A 271 -2.91 1.17 19.90
N VAL A 272 -2.77 0.94 21.21
CA VAL A 272 -1.69 1.51 22.03
C VAL A 272 -0.31 1.10 21.50
N ARG A 273 -0.15 -0.16 21.07
CA ARG A 273 1.08 -0.64 20.43
C ARG A 273 1.38 0.02 19.08
N VAL A 274 0.42 0.66 18.40
CA VAL A 274 0.69 1.36 17.13
C VAL A 274 1.46 2.67 17.36
N PHE A 275 1.24 3.35 18.50
CA PHE A 275 1.94 4.61 18.79
C PHE A 275 3.46 4.44 18.84
N ARG A 276 3.96 3.27 19.24
CA ARG A 276 5.39 2.95 19.23
C ARG A 276 5.99 2.96 17.83
N VAL A 277 5.20 2.77 16.76
CA VAL A 277 5.67 2.89 15.36
C VAL A 277 6.01 4.34 15.02
N GLY A 278 5.41 5.32 15.70
CA GLY A 278 5.66 6.75 15.49
C GLY A 278 7.12 7.17 15.63
N ARG A 279 7.94 6.44 16.42
CA ARG A 279 9.38 6.71 16.55
C ARG A 279 10.18 6.45 15.27
N ILE A 280 9.72 5.56 14.38
CA ILE A 280 10.35 5.32 13.08
C ILE A 280 10.28 6.57 12.20
N LEU A 281 9.21 7.35 12.30
CA LEU A 281 9.04 8.58 11.52
C LEU A 281 10.11 9.64 11.84
N ARG A 282 10.82 9.52 12.97
CA ARG A 282 11.96 10.39 13.28
C ARG A 282 13.09 10.28 12.25
N LEU A 283 13.22 9.14 11.54
CA LEU A 283 14.20 8.98 10.45
C LEU A 283 13.97 9.96 9.30
N VAL A 284 12.71 10.39 9.09
CA VAL A 284 12.35 11.35 8.03
C VAL A 284 13.05 12.70 8.22
N LYS A 285 13.32 13.10 9.47
CA LYS A 285 14.04 14.34 9.79
C LYS A 285 15.43 14.39 9.17
N SER A 286 16.14 13.26 9.20
CA SER A 286 17.52 13.13 8.70
C SER A 286 17.58 12.87 7.20
N ALA A 287 16.55 12.20 6.64
CA ALA A 287 16.47 11.86 5.23
C ALA A 287 15.97 13.03 4.37
N LYS A 288 16.89 13.91 3.95
CA LYS A 288 16.57 15.10 3.12
C LYS A 288 15.75 14.76 1.86
N GLY A 289 16.08 13.66 1.17
CA GLY A 289 15.36 13.23 -0.04
C GLY A 289 13.91 12.84 0.24
N ILE A 290 13.68 12.03 1.27
CA ILE A 290 12.34 11.61 1.70
C ILE A 290 11.50 12.84 2.09
N ARG A 291 12.09 13.79 2.83
CA ARG A 291 11.39 15.02 3.20
C ARG A 291 10.95 15.84 1.99
N THR A 292 11.76 15.92 0.94
CA THR A 292 11.38 16.61 -0.30
C THR A 292 10.21 15.90 -0.98
N LEU A 293 10.23 14.57 -1.06
CA LEU A 293 9.13 13.80 -1.63
C LEU A 293 7.83 13.94 -0.83
N LEU A 294 7.90 13.82 0.50
CA LEU A 294 6.73 14.03 1.37
C LEU A 294 6.19 15.45 1.29
N PHE A 295 7.07 16.44 1.16
CA PHE A 295 6.64 17.81 0.93
C PHE A 295 5.91 17.95 -0.41
N SER A 296 6.43 17.36 -1.50
CA SER A 296 5.75 17.33 -2.81
C SER A 296 4.44 16.54 -2.81
N LEU A 297 4.24 15.60 -1.88
CA LEU A 297 2.96 14.90 -1.72
C LEU A 297 1.93 15.75 -0.96
N ALA A 298 2.38 16.54 0.01
CA ALA A 298 1.53 17.38 0.85
C ALA A 298 1.13 18.70 0.19
N VAL A 299 1.87 19.14 -0.83
CA VAL A 299 1.74 20.43 -1.53
C VAL A 299 1.30 20.20 -2.97
#